data_AF-A0A0C9YT37-F1
#
_entry.id   AF-A0A0C9YT37-F1
#
_cell.length_a   1.000
_cell.length_b   1.000
_cell.length_c   1.000
_cell.angle_alpha   90.00
_cell.angle_beta   90.00
_cell.angle_gamma   90.00
#
_symmetry.space_group_name_H-M   'P 1'
#
loop_
_entity.id
_entity.type
_entity.pdbx_description
1 polymer ?
#
loop_
_entity_poly.entity_id
_entity_poly.type
_entity_poly.pdbx_seq_one_letter_code
_entity_poly.pdbx_strand_id
1 'polypeptide(L)' 'VEFLPVYLPDFNPIKQAFSVIKAHIHNNAPSFSHSDTTGTDPADADVVCAVYSVTPEKAWAFYQHSGY' A
#
# COMPACT_ATOMS: atom_id res chain seq x y z
N VAL A 1 8.52 17.44 14.77
CA VAL A 1 8.42 17.29 13.31
C VAL A 1 9.71 16.67 12.86
N GLU A 2 9.65 15.51 12.23
CA GLU A 2 10.82 14.76 11.80
C GLU A 2 11.28 15.27 10.44
N PHE A 3 12.57 15.56 10.30
CA PHE A 3 13.14 16.18 9.10
C PHE A 3 13.56 15.09 8.11
N LEU A 4 12.78 14.91 7.05
CA LEU A 4 13.15 14.06 5.92
C LEU A 4 14.10 14.85 5.00
N PRO A 5 15.38 14.45 4.87
CA PRO A 5 16.26 15.06 3.90
C PRO A 5 15.70 14.90 2.48
N VAL A 6 15.89 15.94 1.68
CA VAL A 6 15.39 16.04 0.31
C VAL A 6 15.98 14.90 -0.54
N TYR A 7 15.10 14.08 -1.14
CA TYR A 7 15.43 12.94 -2.00
C TYR A 7 16.11 11.73 -1.34
N LEU A 8 15.67 11.30 -0.16
CA LEU A 8 16.01 9.96 0.36
C LEU A 8 14.79 9.02 0.32
N PRO A 9 14.50 8.42 -0.86
CA PRO A 9 13.41 7.48 -1.07
C PRO A 9 13.25 6.41 0.01
N ASP A 10 14.38 5.83 0.39
CA ASP A 10 14.41 4.58 1.15
C ASP A 10 14.23 4.82 2.66
N PHE A 11 14.30 6.08 3.08
CA PHE A 11 14.08 6.50 4.47
C PHE A 11 12.61 6.88 4.73
N ASN A 12 11.70 6.68 3.77
CA ASN A 12 10.28 6.91 3.99
C ASN A 12 9.50 5.57 3.97
N PRO A 13 8.98 5.10 5.12
CA PRO A 13 8.32 3.80 5.24
C PRO A 13 7.07 3.70 4.36
N ILE A 14 6.50 4.84 3.92
CA ILE A 14 5.35 4.85 3.02
C ILE A 14 5.64 4.19 1.67
N LYS A 15 6.90 4.20 1.20
CA LYS A 15 7.27 3.59 -0.09
C LYS A 15 7.17 2.08 -0.05
N GLN A 16 7.55 1.48 1.08
CA GLN A 16 7.43 0.04 1.30
C GLN A 16 5.97 -0.36 1.41
N ALA A 17 5.15 0.44 2.10
CA ALA A 17 3.70 0.24 2.16
C ALA A 17 3.05 0.29 0.76
N PHE A 18 3.35 1.31 -0.06
CA PHE A 18 2.84 1.39 -1.44
C PHE A 18 3.31 0.22 -2.32
N SER A 19 4.52 -0.27 -2.13
CA SER A 19 5.03 -1.44 -2.86
C SER A 19 4.23 -2.71 -2.51
N VAL A 20 3.89 -2.92 -1.23
CA VAL A 20 3.05 -4.04 -0.80
C VAL A 20 1.63 -3.94 -1.36
N ILE A 21 1.02 -2.76 -1.28
CA ILE A 21 -0.33 -2.51 -1.82
C ILE A 21 -0.34 -2.79 -3.33
N LYS A 22 0.64 -2.27 -4.07
CA LYS A 22 0.74 -2.48 -5.52
C LYS A 22 0.95 -3.95 -5.87
N ALA A 23 1.77 -4.68 -5.11
CA ALA A 23 1.96 -6.11 -5.31
C ALA A 23 0.68 -6.90 -5.02
N HIS A 24 -0.07 -6.53 -3.99
CA HIS A 24 -1.37 -7.13 -3.69
C HIS A 24 -2.37 -6.91 -4.82
N ILE A 25 -2.49 -5.69 -5.33
CA ILE A 25 -3.37 -5.37 -6.47
C ILE A 25 -2.95 -6.19 -7.70
N HIS A 26 -1.65 -6.23 -8.01
CA HIS A 26 -1.14 -6.99 -9.16
C HIS A 26 -1.46 -8.48 -9.07
N ASN A 27 -1.31 -9.09 -7.90
CA ASN A 27 -1.60 -10.52 -7.68
C ASN A 27 -3.10 -10.84 -7.67
N ASN A 28 -3.95 -9.83 -7.45
CA ASN A 28 -5.41 -9.97 -7.44
C ASN A 28 -6.08 -9.25 -8.64
N ALA A 29 -5.29 -8.90 -9.67
CA ALA A 29 -5.75 -8.15 -10.84
C ALA A 29 -6.99 -8.74 -11.56
N PRO A 30 -7.22 -10.08 -11.60
CA PRO A 30 -8.46 -10.64 -12.15
C PRO A 30 -9.73 -10.22 -11.40
N SER A 31 -9.64 -10.03 -10.08
CA SER A 31 -10.75 -9.56 -9.23
C SER A 31 -11.01 -8.07 -9.44
N PHE A 32 -9.94 -7.27 -9.55
CA PHE A 32 -10.01 -5.83 -9.79
C PHE A 32 -10.56 -5.44 -11.18
N SER A 33 -10.51 -6.34 -12.17
CA SER A 33 -10.97 -6.05 -13.55
C SER A 33 -12.50 -6.11 -13.72
N HIS A 34 -13.26 -6.51 -12.70
CA HIS A 34 -14.73 -6.63 -12.74
C HIS A 34 -15.45 -5.40 -12.13
N SER A 35 -14.94 -4.20 -12.38
CA SER A 35 -15.57 -2.94 -11.94
C SER A 35 -16.86 -2.69 -12.76
N ASP A 36 -18.00 -3.12 -12.24
CA ASP A 36 -19.30 -2.85 -12.86
C ASP A 36 -19.63 -1.36 -12.74
N THR A 37 -19.85 -0.72 -13.90
CA THR A 37 -20.18 0.71 -14.13
C THR A 37 -21.42 1.28 -13.41
N THR A 38 -21.98 0.57 -12.42
CA THR A 38 -23.21 0.91 -11.70
C THR A 38 -23.01 1.74 -10.43
N GLY A 39 -21.76 2.13 -10.12
CA GLY A 39 -21.46 3.07 -9.02
C GLY A 39 -21.43 2.46 -7.62
N THR A 40 -21.50 1.12 -7.52
CA THR A 40 -21.12 0.36 -6.33
C THR A 40 -19.93 -0.50 -6.72
N ASP A 41 -18.78 0.14 -6.92
CA ASP A 41 -17.68 -0.49 -7.64
C ASP A 41 -16.92 -1.47 -6.73
N PRO A 42 -16.84 -2.77 -7.05
CA PRO A 42 -16.02 -3.72 -6.29
C PRO A 42 -14.55 -3.30 -6.26
N ALA A 43 -14.11 -2.46 -7.21
CA ALA A 43 -12.78 -1.86 -7.22
C ALA A 43 -12.45 -1.08 -5.94
N ASP A 44 -13.41 -0.33 -5.35
CA ASP A 44 -13.15 0.43 -4.12
C ASP A 44 -12.97 -0.50 -2.90
N ALA A 45 -13.78 -1.56 -2.83
CA ALA A 45 -13.65 -2.58 -1.79
C ALA A 45 -12.32 -3.36 -1.92
N ASP A 46 -11.91 -3.65 -3.15
CA ASP A 46 -10.65 -4.33 -3.43
C ASP A 46 -9.43 -3.46 -3.10
N VAL A 47 -9.48 -2.15 -3.36
CA VAL A 47 -8.44 -1.20 -2.92
C VAL A 47 -8.36 -1.17 -1.39
N VAL A 48 -9.51 -1.13 -0.70
CA VAL A 48 -9.55 -1.17 0.77
C VAL A 48 -8.91 -2.47 1.29
N CYS A 49 -9.24 -3.62 0.71
CA CYS A 49 -8.60 -4.90 1.04
C CYS A 49 -7.08 -4.86 0.78
N ALA A 50 -6.64 -4.23 -0.31
CA ALA A 50 -5.22 -4.07 -0.61
C ALA A 50 -4.49 -3.22 0.44
N VAL A 51 -5.14 -2.17 0.98
CA VAL A 51 -4.59 -1.39 2.10
C VAL A 51 -4.45 -2.26 3.35
N TYR A 52 -5.44 -3.09 3.66
CA TYR A 52 -5.38 -4.03 4.80
C TYR A 52 -4.32 -5.13 4.65
N SER A 53 -3.71 -5.31 3.46
CA SER A 53 -2.57 -6.21 3.27
C SER A 53 -1.29 -5.71 3.98
N VAL A 54 -1.24 -4.43 4.37
CA VAL A 54 -0.21 -3.85 5.23
C VAL A 54 -0.61 -4.07 6.68
N THR A 55 -0.11 -5.16 7.28
CA THR A 55 -0.36 -5.47 8.68
C THR A 55 0.43 -4.56 9.63
N PRO A 56 0.05 -4.46 10.92
CA PRO A 56 0.81 -3.70 11.91
C PRO A 56 2.28 -4.13 12.01
N GLU A 57 2.56 -5.43 11.86
CA GLU A 57 3.93 -5.97 11.91
C GLU A 57 4.76 -5.51 10.71
N LYS A 58 4.14 -5.45 9.51
CA LYS A 58 4.80 -4.89 8.32
C LYS A 58 5.05 -3.41 8.49
N ALA A 59 4.07 -2.65 9.00
CA ALA A 59 4.23 -1.23 9.25
C ALA A 59 5.37 -0.94 10.23
N TRP A 60 5.48 -1.73 11.30
CA TRP A 60 6.59 -1.65 12.25
C TRP A 60 7.93 -2.00 11.61
N ALA A 61 7.98 -3.05 10.81
CA ALA A 61 9.19 -3.43 10.07
C ALA A 61 9.64 -2.34 9.08
N PHE A 62 8.70 -1.66 8.41
CA PHE A 62 9.01 -0.56 7.50
C PHE A 62 9.56 0.65 8.23
N TYR A 63 8.98 0.98 9.38
CA TYR A 63 9.43 2.04 10.25
C TYR A 63 10.88 1.81 10.70
N GLN A 64 11.18 0.61 11.21
CA GLN A 64 12.55 0.23 11.60
C GLN A 64 13.52 0.22 10.42
N HIS A 65 13.11 -0.30 9.26
CA HIS A 65 13.96 -0.34 8.06
C HIS A 65 14.31 1.05 7.54
N SER A 66 13.41 2.01 7.75
CA SER A 66 13.61 3.41 7.35
C SER A 66 14.49 4.20 8.33
N GLY A 67 14.96 3.57 9.41
CA GLY A 67 15.88 4.18 10.38
C GLY A 67 15.21 4.93 11.53
N TYR A 68 13.94 4.62 11.81
CA TYR A 68 13.14 5.24 12.88
C TYR A 68 12.94 4.34 14.11
#